data_AF-A0A8H4TH11-F1
#
_entry.id   AF-A0A8H4TH11-F1
#
_cell.length_a   1.000
_cell.length_b   1.000
_cell.length_c   1.000
_cell.angle_alpha   90.00
_cell.angle_beta   90.00
_cell.angle_gamma   90.00
#
_symmetry.space_group_name_H-M   'P 1'
#
loop_
_entity.id
_entity.type
_entity.pdbx_description
1 polymer ?
#
loop_
_entity_poly.entity_id
_entity_poly.type
_entity_poly.pdbx_seq_one_letter_code
_entity_poly.pdbx_strand_id
1 'polypeptide(L)'
;MSSATVSRKVLDEARNKRNRSVFLRDVIVIRLINAWWIATFFQPDEFFQSLEPAWDLAFGSRSGAWLTWEWKHQLRTSLHPALFAAVYLITDFISSHILPIGTLRAAILVAAPKALQAVIAGLGDWYTWQFAVSIYGANSNVSFFALFLQLFNPWQWYCSTRTFSNSLETTLTIMALYYWPWELVSAAQTTKENPKPTPLLKSLWSLRASLCLAALAVVLRPTNVLIWATIVFFTLTRISLQGSSPLTISTVFALTREAILCGSLILAISIASDRLYFGLWTFPAYNFLNFNLSKSLAVFYGRNPWHYYILQGLPLTCTTSLPFAIVALYKPTAFASSSSQSNTLKVLAYTVFTTIGALSLISHKEVRFIYPLLPALSVLSAPVVASYFTFQPVATTNNPRPRPQIRNKHYLLAALGVNVFLAGYLSFFHQPAPLNVLTYLRHEYERIHPDSVQLTQTSRFSAGPGKDEELFALFLMPCHSTPWRSHLVYPGLRAYALTCEPPLHTEPNTLERENYRDEADRFYDNPIPFLTSELFGLEKPLAAPRYIVGFDGIEPWLQDFVKTPEAQALGLIQVRPVWKGFNGLFNEDWRRSGKMIVWDTGIYGNAPPARES
;
A
#
# COMPACT_ATOMS: atom_id res chain seq x y z
N MET A 1 5.56 -6.63 -59.71
CA MET A 1 5.87 -6.96 -58.30
C MET A 1 5.81 -5.68 -57.46
N SER A 2 4.67 -5.41 -56.82
CA SER A 2 4.48 -4.23 -55.96
C SER A 2 4.85 -4.62 -54.52
N SER A 3 5.95 -4.09 -54.02
CA SER A 3 6.36 -4.26 -52.63
C SER A 3 5.38 -3.49 -51.74
N ALA A 4 4.63 -4.22 -50.92
CA ALA A 4 3.70 -3.67 -49.95
C ALA A 4 4.50 -2.88 -48.90
N THR A 5 4.51 -1.55 -49.02
CA THR A 5 5.08 -0.65 -48.02
C THR A 5 4.25 -0.75 -46.74
N VAL A 6 4.62 -1.65 -45.83
CA VAL A 6 3.99 -1.76 -44.51
C VAL A 6 4.11 -0.41 -43.82
N SER A 7 2.96 0.20 -43.50
CA SER A 7 2.91 1.51 -42.85
C SER A 7 3.78 1.54 -41.59
N ARG A 8 4.59 2.58 -41.44
CA ARG A 8 5.48 2.81 -40.29
C ARG A 8 4.80 2.60 -38.94
N LYS A 9 3.51 2.97 -38.83
CA LYS A 9 2.68 2.78 -37.64
C LYS A 9 2.49 1.29 -37.28
N VAL A 10 2.29 0.45 -38.30
CA VAL A 10 2.09 -1.01 -38.14
C VAL A 10 3.37 -1.70 -37.67
N LEU A 11 4.53 -1.29 -38.20
CA LEU A 11 5.83 -1.81 -37.77
C LEU A 11 6.14 -1.42 -36.31
N ASP A 12 5.78 -0.20 -35.91
CA ASP A 12 6.00 0.31 -34.55
C ASP A 12 5.06 -0.38 -33.54
N GLU A 13 3.81 -0.61 -33.90
CA GLU A 13 2.85 -1.39 -33.13
C GLU A 13 3.30 -2.86 -32.98
N ALA A 14 3.81 -3.47 -34.05
CA ALA A 14 4.35 -4.84 -34.02
C ALA A 14 5.58 -4.95 -33.11
N ARG A 15 6.50 -3.97 -33.16
CA ARG A 15 7.69 -3.93 -32.30
C ARG A 15 7.31 -3.80 -30.83
N ASN A 16 6.37 -2.92 -30.51
CA ASN A 16 5.87 -2.79 -29.15
C ASN A 16 5.19 -4.08 -28.67
N LYS A 17 4.34 -4.68 -29.50
CA LYS A 17 3.70 -5.96 -29.18
C LYS A 17 4.73 -7.05 -28.84
N ARG A 18 5.86 -7.09 -29.54
CA ARG A 18 6.98 -8.00 -29.26
C ARG A 18 7.69 -7.69 -27.94
N ASN A 19 7.92 -6.41 -27.62
CA ASN A 19 8.71 -6.01 -26.45
C ASN A 19 7.90 -5.92 -25.16
N ARG A 20 6.57 -5.90 -25.22
CA ARG A 20 5.67 -5.77 -24.06
C ARG A 20 5.97 -6.76 -22.93
N SER A 21 6.18 -8.03 -23.28
CA SER A 21 6.47 -9.10 -22.31
C SER A 21 7.84 -8.92 -21.65
N VAL A 22 8.83 -8.45 -22.41
CA VAL A 22 10.18 -8.17 -21.91
C VAL A 22 10.14 -7.03 -20.90
N PHE A 23 9.50 -5.91 -21.24
CA PHE A 23 9.34 -4.78 -20.31
C PHE A 23 8.56 -5.17 -19.06
N LEU A 24 7.48 -5.96 -19.19
CA LEU A 24 6.73 -6.45 -18.03
C LEU A 24 7.62 -7.27 -17.09
N ARG A 25 8.37 -8.23 -17.65
CA ARG A 25 9.31 -9.05 -16.89
C ARG A 25 10.34 -8.17 -16.16
N ASP A 26 10.96 -7.24 -16.87
CA ASP A 26 12.04 -6.42 -16.31
C ASP A 26 11.52 -5.51 -15.20
N VAL A 27 10.32 -4.92 -15.36
CA VAL A 27 9.66 -4.11 -14.33
C VAL A 27 9.29 -4.96 -13.11
N ILE A 28 8.77 -6.18 -13.30
CA ILE A 28 8.50 -7.11 -12.18
C ILE A 28 9.79 -7.46 -11.44
N VAL A 29 10.89 -7.76 -12.16
CA VAL A 29 12.19 -8.04 -11.53
C VAL A 29 12.69 -6.84 -10.71
N ILE A 30 12.56 -5.62 -11.23
CA ILE A 30 12.90 -4.40 -10.49
C ILE A 30 12.05 -4.28 -9.21
N ARG A 31 10.75 -4.55 -9.29
CA ARG A 31 9.86 -4.48 -8.11
C ARG A 31 10.07 -5.61 -7.11
N LEU A 32 10.50 -6.79 -7.56
CA LEU A 32 10.98 -7.85 -6.67
C LEU A 32 12.25 -7.39 -5.95
N ILE A 33 13.25 -6.85 -6.64
CA ILE A 33 14.45 -6.32 -5.97
C ILE A 33 14.07 -5.22 -4.95
N ASN A 34 13.19 -4.30 -5.35
CA ASN A 34 12.66 -3.26 -4.47
C ASN A 34 12.02 -3.83 -3.20
N ALA A 35 11.08 -4.76 -3.32
CA ALA A 35 10.34 -5.28 -2.16
C ALA A 35 11.24 -5.99 -1.13
N TRP A 36 12.38 -6.53 -1.57
CA TRP A 36 13.38 -7.15 -0.69
C TRP A 36 14.36 -6.13 -0.11
N TRP A 37 14.58 -5.00 -0.78
CA TRP A 37 15.41 -3.90 -0.29
C TRP A 37 14.69 -3.00 0.72
N ILE A 38 13.36 -2.98 0.74
CA ILE A 38 12.64 -2.28 1.81
C ILE A 38 12.78 -3.07 3.11
N ALA A 39 13.65 -2.56 3.99
CA ALA A 39 13.99 -3.11 5.30
C ALA A 39 13.43 -2.26 6.46
N THR A 40 12.53 -1.33 6.17
CA THR A 40 12.00 -0.36 7.12
C THR A 40 10.50 -0.50 7.34
N PHE A 41 10.04 -0.10 8.52
CA PHE A 41 8.64 0.07 8.83
C PHE A 41 8.14 1.44 8.36
N PHE A 42 6.88 1.53 7.94
CA PHE A 42 6.26 2.81 7.60
C PHE A 42 4.99 3.08 8.40
N GLN A 43 3.95 2.27 8.20
CA GLN A 43 2.66 2.49 8.84
C GLN A 43 2.00 1.17 9.24
N PRO A 44 1.23 1.16 10.33
CA PRO A 44 0.63 -0.05 10.86
C PRO A 44 -0.38 -0.69 9.92
N ASP A 45 -1.02 0.07 9.03
CA ASP A 45 -1.96 -0.48 8.03
C ASP A 45 -1.32 -1.53 7.11
N GLU A 46 0.02 -1.52 6.96
CA GLU A 46 0.77 -2.51 6.19
C GLU A 46 0.60 -3.93 6.77
N PHE A 47 0.32 -4.04 8.07
CA PHE A 47 0.21 -5.31 8.77
C PHE A 47 -1.22 -5.50 9.30
N PHE A 48 -1.74 -4.55 10.06
CA PHE A 48 -3.00 -4.71 10.80
C PHE A 48 -4.27 -4.55 9.94
N GLN A 49 -4.15 -4.00 8.71
CA GLN A 49 -5.25 -3.95 7.74
C GLN A 49 -5.06 -4.90 6.55
N SER A 50 -4.02 -5.75 6.57
CA SER A 50 -3.76 -6.70 5.49
C SER A 50 -3.17 -8.02 5.99
N LEU A 51 -1.95 -8.04 6.52
CA LEU A 51 -1.25 -9.28 6.83
C LEU A 51 -1.75 -10.01 8.08
N GLU A 52 -2.11 -9.31 9.14
CA GLU A 52 -2.69 -9.91 10.36
C GLU A 52 -4.07 -10.54 10.10
N PRO A 53 -5.06 -9.85 9.48
CA PRO A 53 -6.33 -10.48 9.11
C PRO A 53 -6.16 -11.58 8.05
N ALA A 54 -5.16 -11.48 7.16
CA ALA A 54 -4.85 -12.54 6.22
C ALA A 54 -4.26 -13.78 6.92
N TRP A 55 -3.44 -13.58 7.95
CA TRP A 55 -2.89 -14.65 8.76
C TRP A 55 -3.99 -15.37 9.55
N ASP A 56 -4.89 -14.60 10.16
CA ASP A 56 -6.08 -15.14 10.84
C ASP A 56 -6.95 -15.97 9.89
N LEU A 57 -7.19 -15.48 8.67
CA LEU A 57 -7.96 -16.20 7.66
C LEU A 57 -7.27 -17.49 7.18
N ALA A 58 -5.95 -17.49 7.07
CA ALA A 58 -5.17 -18.63 6.59
C ALA A 58 -4.98 -19.72 7.67
N PHE A 59 -4.73 -19.32 8.91
CA PHE A 59 -4.28 -20.23 9.99
C PHE A 59 -5.23 -20.29 11.19
N GLY A 60 -6.33 -19.53 11.17
CA GLY A 60 -7.36 -19.51 12.18
C GLY A 60 -7.05 -18.62 13.39
N SER A 61 -8.06 -18.38 14.22
CA SER A 61 -8.01 -17.45 15.36
C SER A 61 -7.05 -17.85 16.48
N ARG A 62 -6.71 -19.14 16.58
CA ARG A 62 -5.72 -19.64 17.56
C ARG A 62 -4.28 -19.42 17.13
N SER A 63 -4.04 -18.97 15.90
CA SER A 63 -2.70 -18.68 15.39
C SER A 63 -2.04 -17.48 16.07
N GLY A 64 -2.81 -16.69 16.82
CA GLY A 64 -2.33 -15.53 17.57
C GLY A 64 -2.16 -14.28 16.72
N ALA A 65 -2.89 -14.16 15.60
CA ALA A 65 -3.02 -12.94 14.81
C ALA A 65 -3.66 -11.82 15.61
N TRP A 66 -3.23 -10.58 15.38
CA TRP A 66 -3.81 -9.42 16.07
C TRP A 66 -4.83 -8.70 15.19
N LEU A 67 -6.11 -8.88 15.51
CA LEU A 67 -7.21 -8.17 14.85
C LEU A 67 -7.56 -6.89 15.61
N THR A 68 -7.42 -5.75 14.94
CA THR A 68 -7.84 -4.44 15.49
C THR A 68 -9.36 -4.32 15.59
N TRP A 69 -9.83 -3.34 16.37
CA TRP A 69 -11.26 -3.00 16.46
C TRP A 69 -11.96 -2.79 15.12
N GLU A 70 -11.25 -2.32 14.08
CA GLU A 70 -11.82 -2.10 12.75
C GLU A 70 -12.44 -3.39 12.17
N TRP A 71 -11.80 -4.53 12.42
CA TRP A 71 -12.29 -5.84 12.00
C TRP A 71 -13.45 -6.31 12.89
N LYS A 72 -13.36 -6.06 14.20
CA LYS A 72 -14.44 -6.36 15.16
C LYS A 72 -15.75 -5.59 14.84
N HIS A 73 -15.64 -4.42 14.20
CA HIS A 73 -16.76 -3.59 13.77
C HIS A 73 -17.05 -3.66 12.26
N GLN A 74 -16.46 -4.61 11.53
CA GLN A 74 -16.71 -4.85 10.10
C GLN A 74 -16.56 -3.57 9.25
N LEU A 75 -15.53 -2.77 9.52
CA LEU A 75 -15.27 -1.51 8.81
C LEU A 75 -14.42 -1.67 7.55
N ARG A 76 -13.85 -2.86 7.34
CA ARG A 76 -12.94 -3.16 6.25
C ARG A 76 -13.43 -4.39 5.49
N THR A 77 -13.27 -4.38 4.17
CA THR A 77 -13.56 -5.55 3.35
C THR A 77 -12.46 -6.60 3.49
N SER A 78 -12.88 -7.86 3.53
CA SER A 78 -12.03 -9.06 3.58
C SER A 78 -11.27 -9.32 2.27
N LEU A 79 -11.67 -8.69 1.15
CA LEU A 79 -11.11 -8.97 -0.17
C LEU A 79 -9.59 -8.73 -0.26
N HIS A 80 -9.08 -7.68 0.37
CA HIS A 80 -7.63 -7.39 0.35
C HIS A 80 -6.82 -8.40 1.19
N PRO A 81 -7.17 -8.69 2.46
CA PRO A 81 -6.55 -9.78 3.21
C PRO A 81 -6.68 -11.15 2.53
N ALA A 82 -7.81 -11.45 1.88
CA ALA A 82 -8.04 -12.74 1.24
C ALA A 82 -6.99 -13.08 0.16
N LEU A 83 -6.46 -12.07 -0.54
CA LEU A 83 -5.35 -12.25 -1.49
C LEU A 83 -4.09 -12.78 -0.79
N PHE A 84 -3.74 -12.19 0.36
CA PHE A 84 -2.57 -12.62 1.12
C PHE A 84 -2.80 -13.93 1.87
N ALA A 85 -4.03 -14.20 2.32
CA ALA A 85 -4.38 -15.48 2.93
C ALA A 85 -4.18 -16.63 1.95
N ALA A 86 -4.60 -16.46 0.69
CA ALA A 86 -4.35 -17.44 -0.37
C ALA A 86 -2.84 -17.65 -0.58
N VAL A 87 -2.04 -16.58 -0.57
CA VAL A 87 -0.56 -16.68 -0.67
C VAL A 87 0.02 -17.45 0.52
N TYR A 88 -0.42 -17.17 1.74
CA TYR A 88 0.04 -17.90 2.93
C TYR A 88 -0.30 -19.39 2.83
N LEU A 89 -1.52 -19.74 2.45
CA LEU A 89 -1.95 -21.14 2.29
C LEU A 89 -1.15 -21.89 1.23
N ILE A 90 -0.92 -21.27 0.06
CA ILE A 90 -0.11 -21.87 -1.01
C ILE A 90 1.33 -22.05 -0.54
N THR A 91 1.89 -21.02 0.11
CA THR A 91 3.27 -21.05 0.60
C THR A 91 3.46 -22.09 1.69
N ASP A 92 2.51 -22.19 2.61
CA ASP A 92 2.52 -23.18 3.67
C ASP A 92 2.41 -24.61 3.11
N PHE A 93 1.54 -24.81 2.13
CA PHE A 93 1.39 -26.08 1.44
C PHE A 93 2.71 -26.52 0.76
N ILE A 94 3.34 -25.61 -0.01
CA ILE A 94 4.60 -25.88 -0.72
C ILE A 94 5.73 -26.19 0.28
N SER A 95 5.88 -25.36 1.32
CA SER A 95 6.94 -25.52 2.32
C SER A 95 6.77 -26.76 3.20
N SER A 96 5.54 -27.25 3.36
CA SER A 96 5.27 -28.43 4.19
C SER A 96 5.29 -29.75 3.39
N HIS A 97 4.90 -29.76 2.12
CA HIS A 97 4.71 -31.01 1.34
C HIS A 97 5.68 -31.20 0.18
N ILE A 98 6.22 -30.11 -0.40
CA ILE A 98 7.02 -30.19 -1.63
C ILE A 98 8.50 -29.97 -1.32
N LEU A 99 8.80 -28.94 -0.54
CA LEU A 99 10.15 -28.59 -0.12
C LEU A 99 10.13 -28.42 1.40
N PRO A 100 10.35 -29.50 2.19
CA PRO A 100 10.37 -29.45 3.64
C PRO A 100 11.62 -28.71 4.15
N ILE A 101 11.64 -27.40 3.90
CA ILE A 101 12.70 -26.49 4.30
C ILE A 101 12.30 -25.95 5.67
N GLY A 102 12.30 -26.83 6.68
CA GLY A 102 11.73 -26.54 8.00
C GLY A 102 12.27 -25.23 8.62
N THR A 103 13.57 -25.02 8.54
CA THR A 103 14.24 -23.80 9.05
C THR A 103 13.97 -22.54 8.25
N LEU A 104 13.56 -22.64 6.97
CA LEU A 104 13.25 -21.46 6.14
C LEU A 104 11.75 -21.18 6.03
N ARG A 105 10.86 -22.04 6.55
CA ARG A 105 9.40 -21.85 6.49
C ARG A 105 8.97 -20.46 6.96
N ALA A 106 9.47 -20.01 8.11
CA ALA A 106 9.15 -18.70 8.65
C ALA A 106 9.62 -17.55 7.74
N ALA A 107 10.83 -17.64 7.19
CA ALA A 107 11.37 -16.64 6.26
C ALA A 107 10.55 -16.58 4.96
N ILE A 108 10.14 -17.74 4.42
CA ILE A 108 9.32 -17.81 3.21
C ILE A 108 7.92 -17.23 3.47
N LEU A 109 7.29 -17.54 4.60
CA LEU A 109 5.98 -16.96 4.96
C LEU A 109 6.06 -15.43 5.07
N VAL A 110 7.12 -14.87 5.65
CA VAL A 110 7.34 -13.41 5.71
C VAL A 110 7.61 -12.80 4.33
N ALA A 111 8.32 -13.53 3.44
CA ALA A 111 8.68 -13.04 2.12
C ALA A 111 7.56 -13.15 1.07
N ALA A 112 6.64 -14.12 1.21
CA ALA A 112 5.65 -14.41 0.17
C ALA A 112 4.67 -13.25 -0.11
N PRO A 113 4.11 -12.53 0.89
CA PRO A 113 3.29 -11.34 0.64
C PRO A 113 4.06 -10.23 -0.10
N LYS A 114 5.36 -10.05 0.20
CA LYS A 114 6.21 -9.08 -0.49
C LYS A 114 6.35 -9.42 -1.98
N ALA A 115 6.47 -10.71 -2.31
CA ALA A 115 6.53 -11.18 -3.69
C ALA A 115 5.25 -10.87 -4.47
N LEU A 116 4.07 -11.16 -3.88
CA LEU A 116 2.79 -10.80 -4.50
C LEU A 116 2.69 -9.29 -4.71
N GLN A 117 3.04 -8.51 -3.71
CA GLN A 117 2.95 -7.05 -3.78
C GLN A 117 3.91 -6.45 -4.81
N ALA A 118 5.10 -7.03 -5.00
CA ALA A 118 6.01 -6.67 -6.07
C ALA A 118 5.41 -6.90 -7.48
N VAL A 119 4.68 -8.00 -7.66
CA VAL A 119 3.96 -8.27 -8.92
C VAL A 119 2.86 -7.24 -9.14
N ILE A 120 2.07 -6.92 -8.10
CA ILE A 120 1.03 -5.87 -8.16
C ILE A 120 1.65 -4.53 -8.53
N ALA A 121 2.72 -4.11 -7.85
CA ALA A 121 3.45 -2.89 -8.16
C ALA A 121 3.98 -2.87 -9.62
N GLY A 122 4.57 -3.97 -10.08
CA GLY A 122 5.10 -4.08 -11.44
C GLY A 122 4.01 -4.02 -12.50
N LEU A 123 2.83 -4.58 -12.23
CA LEU A 123 1.65 -4.40 -13.08
C LEU A 123 1.21 -2.94 -13.12
N GLY A 124 1.17 -2.24 -11.97
CA GLY A 124 0.83 -0.81 -11.91
C GLY A 124 1.73 0.04 -12.81
N ASP A 125 3.06 -0.14 -12.71
CA ASP A 125 4.02 0.56 -13.56
C ASP A 125 3.86 0.21 -15.05
N TRP A 126 3.70 -1.09 -15.35
CA TRP A 126 3.55 -1.56 -16.73
C TRP A 126 2.26 -1.02 -17.37
N TYR A 127 1.13 -1.04 -16.65
CA TYR A 127 -0.13 -0.47 -17.14
C TYR A 127 -0.07 1.05 -17.24
N THR A 128 0.68 1.74 -16.36
CA THR A 128 0.97 3.18 -16.53
C THR A 128 1.68 3.44 -17.86
N TRP A 129 2.70 2.64 -18.18
CA TRP A 129 3.39 2.71 -19.46
C TRP A 129 2.48 2.38 -20.64
N GLN A 130 1.69 1.30 -20.57
CA GLN A 130 0.77 0.92 -21.64
C GLN A 130 -0.31 1.98 -21.89
N PHE A 131 -0.80 2.62 -20.83
CA PHE A 131 -1.73 3.74 -20.94
C PHE A 131 -1.07 4.97 -21.56
N ALA A 132 0.18 5.27 -21.21
CA ALA A 132 0.94 6.31 -21.90
C ALA A 132 1.19 5.96 -23.37
N VAL A 133 1.39 4.69 -23.71
CA VAL A 133 1.53 4.22 -25.10
C VAL A 133 0.22 4.38 -25.88
N SER A 134 -0.94 4.12 -25.28
CA SER A 134 -2.22 4.29 -25.97
C SER A 134 -2.52 5.77 -26.29
N ILE A 135 -2.05 6.70 -25.45
CA ILE A 135 -2.23 8.14 -25.64
C ILE A 135 -1.17 8.73 -26.60
N TYR A 136 0.10 8.42 -26.39
CA TYR A 136 1.23 9.08 -27.07
C TYR A 136 1.86 8.27 -28.21
N GLY A 137 1.49 6.99 -28.36
CA GLY A 137 2.03 6.08 -29.35
C GLY A 137 3.25 5.29 -28.88
N ALA A 138 3.42 4.09 -29.43
CA ALA A 138 4.33 3.08 -28.90
C ALA A 138 5.84 3.35 -29.03
N ASN A 139 6.23 4.23 -29.96
CA ASN A 139 7.61 4.65 -30.17
C ASN A 139 7.89 6.06 -29.66
N SER A 140 6.96 6.65 -28.92
CA SER A 140 7.16 7.97 -28.36
C SER A 140 8.07 7.89 -27.14
N ASN A 141 9.12 8.72 -27.10
CA ASN A 141 9.91 8.93 -25.88
C ASN A 141 9.01 9.31 -24.69
N VAL A 142 7.90 10.01 -24.98
CA VAL A 142 6.94 10.45 -23.96
C VAL A 142 6.41 9.26 -23.16
N SER A 143 6.03 8.17 -23.83
CA SER A 143 5.53 6.99 -23.12
C SER A 143 6.60 6.38 -22.21
N PHE A 144 7.86 6.36 -22.64
CA PHE A 144 8.98 5.92 -21.79
C PHE A 144 9.22 6.84 -20.61
N PHE A 145 9.03 8.15 -20.77
CA PHE A 145 9.13 9.09 -19.65
C PHE A 145 8.04 8.87 -18.61
N ALA A 146 6.83 8.45 -18.99
CA ALA A 146 5.80 8.07 -18.02
C ALA A 146 6.26 6.89 -17.14
N LEU A 147 6.88 5.87 -17.73
CA LEU A 147 7.46 4.73 -16.99
C LEU A 147 8.66 5.16 -16.14
N PHE A 148 9.55 5.98 -16.70
CA PHE A 148 10.72 6.52 -15.99
C PHE A 148 10.29 7.28 -14.73
N LEU A 149 9.25 8.12 -14.84
CA LEU A 149 8.68 8.83 -13.71
C LEU A 149 8.14 7.88 -12.64
N GLN A 150 7.55 6.73 -13.00
CA GLN A 150 7.10 5.73 -12.02
C GLN A 150 8.27 5.00 -11.34
N LEU A 151 9.26 4.54 -12.11
CA LEU A 151 10.37 3.73 -11.59
C LEU A 151 11.30 4.54 -10.68
N PHE A 152 11.52 5.81 -11.00
CA PHE A 152 12.43 6.70 -10.24
C PHE A 152 11.70 7.65 -9.29
N ASN A 153 10.40 7.49 -9.06
CA ASN A 153 9.69 8.25 -8.04
C ASN A 153 9.89 7.60 -6.66
N PRO A 154 10.41 8.32 -5.65
CA PRO A 154 10.67 7.77 -4.31
C PRO A 154 9.41 7.28 -3.60
N TRP A 155 8.29 7.97 -3.79
CA TRP A 155 7.01 7.58 -3.18
C TRP A 155 6.50 6.26 -3.78
N GLN A 156 6.50 6.12 -5.12
CA GLN A 156 6.19 4.87 -5.81
C GLN A 156 7.17 3.76 -5.38
N TRP A 157 8.48 4.07 -5.29
CA TRP A 157 9.48 3.12 -4.82
C TRP A 157 9.20 2.63 -3.41
N TYR A 158 8.84 3.53 -2.49
CA TYR A 158 8.67 3.25 -1.08
C TYR A 158 7.32 2.61 -0.72
N CYS A 159 6.24 2.94 -1.43
CA CYS A 159 4.88 2.52 -1.06
C CYS A 159 4.34 1.35 -1.92
N SER A 160 4.71 1.24 -3.20
CA SER A 160 4.05 0.27 -4.12
C SER A 160 4.21 -1.19 -3.70
N THR A 161 5.36 -1.54 -3.14
CA THR A 161 5.75 -2.90 -2.71
C THR A 161 5.35 -3.23 -1.27
N ARG A 162 4.81 -2.25 -0.53
CA ARG A 162 4.21 -2.45 0.80
C ARG A 162 2.75 -2.87 0.67
N THR A 163 2.26 -3.67 1.60
CA THR A 163 0.95 -4.34 1.58
C THR A 163 -0.20 -3.41 1.99
N PHE A 164 -0.23 -2.22 1.41
CA PHE A 164 -1.33 -1.26 1.55
C PHE A 164 -2.43 -1.53 0.53
N SER A 165 -3.68 -1.43 0.97
CA SER A 165 -4.81 -1.45 0.05
C SER A 165 -4.80 -0.26 -0.92
N ASN A 166 -4.19 0.88 -0.55
CA ASN A 166 -3.98 2.01 -1.48
C ASN A 166 -3.01 1.67 -2.63
N SER A 167 -2.04 0.79 -2.41
CA SER A 167 -1.12 0.33 -3.47
C SER A 167 -1.85 -0.58 -4.47
N LEU A 168 -2.71 -1.46 -3.97
CA LEU A 168 -3.60 -2.26 -4.82
C LEU A 168 -4.62 -1.38 -5.55
N GLU A 169 -5.26 -0.45 -4.85
CA GLU A 169 -6.17 0.55 -5.43
C GLU A 169 -5.51 1.30 -6.59
N THR A 170 -4.30 1.83 -6.38
CA THR A 170 -3.54 2.57 -7.41
C THR A 170 -3.32 1.71 -8.66
N THR A 171 -2.93 0.44 -8.47
CA THR A 171 -2.71 -0.51 -9.56
C THR A 171 -4.01 -0.83 -10.30
N LEU A 172 -5.09 -1.13 -9.58
CA LEU A 172 -6.39 -1.41 -10.18
C LEU A 172 -6.94 -0.20 -10.93
N THR A 173 -6.78 1.01 -10.39
CA THR A 173 -7.19 2.26 -11.04
C THR A 173 -6.46 2.43 -12.37
N ILE A 174 -5.13 2.30 -12.43
CA ILE A 174 -4.42 2.49 -13.70
C ILE A 174 -4.71 1.37 -14.71
N MET A 175 -4.90 0.12 -14.25
CA MET A 175 -5.36 -0.97 -15.11
C MET A 175 -6.74 -0.67 -15.71
N ALA A 176 -7.66 -0.18 -14.89
CA ALA A 176 -8.99 0.18 -15.32
C ALA A 176 -8.98 1.38 -16.28
N LEU A 177 -8.14 2.39 -16.04
CA LEU A 177 -7.93 3.51 -16.96
C LEU A 177 -7.36 3.03 -18.31
N TYR A 178 -6.42 2.09 -18.31
CA TYR A 178 -5.90 1.53 -19.56
C TYR A 178 -6.98 0.85 -20.40
N TYR A 179 -7.87 0.08 -19.77
CA TYR A 179 -8.96 -0.62 -20.47
C TYR A 179 -10.18 0.24 -20.78
N TRP A 180 -10.29 1.43 -20.18
CA TRP A 180 -11.40 2.35 -20.43
C TRP A 180 -11.42 2.79 -21.90
N PRO A 181 -12.58 2.78 -22.58
CA PRO A 181 -12.68 3.20 -23.98
C PRO A 181 -12.55 4.72 -24.10
N TRP A 182 -11.33 5.24 -24.18
CA TRP A 182 -11.05 6.68 -24.31
C TRP A 182 -11.57 7.29 -25.62
N GLU A 183 -11.96 6.47 -26.61
CA GLU A 183 -12.74 6.94 -27.76
C GLU A 183 -14.05 7.63 -27.35
N LEU A 184 -14.61 7.29 -26.19
CA LEU A 184 -15.81 7.94 -25.66
C LEU A 184 -15.60 9.44 -25.43
N VAL A 185 -14.37 9.90 -25.12
CA VAL A 185 -14.05 11.33 -24.94
C VAL A 185 -13.41 11.96 -26.19
N SER A 186 -13.21 11.19 -27.26
CA SER A 186 -12.68 11.67 -28.54
C SER A 186 -13.68 12.48 -29.36
N ALA A 187 -13.23 13.23 -30.36
CA ALA A 187 -14.14 13.88 -31.31
C ALA A 187 -14.73 12.84 -32.27
N ALA A 188 -16.02 12.96 -32.60
CA ALA A 188 -16.65 12.09 -33.60
C ALA A 188 -15.90 12.17 -34.94
N GLN A 189 -15.63 11.01 -35.55
CA GLN A 189 -15.03 10.96 -36.88
C GLN A 189 -16.09 11.31 -37.93
N THR A 190 -15.86 12.37 -38.70
CA THR A 190 -16.66 12.69 -39.90
C THR A 190 -16.36 11.67 -40.98
N THR A 191 -17.20 10.66 -41.09
CA THR A 191 -17.16 9.69 -42.18
C THR A 191 -17.59 10.35 -43.49
N LYS A 192 -16.83 10.14 -44.57
CA LYS A 192 -17.26 10.41 -45.95
C LYS A 192 -18.56 9.65 -46.26
N GLU A 193 -19.33 10.13 -47.23
CA GLU A 193 -20.61 9.55 -47.69
C GLU A 193 -20.55 8.01 -47.76
N ASN A 194 -21.49 7.35 -47.08
CA ASN A 194 -21.65 5.90 -46.91
C ASN A 194 -20.56 5.12 -46.13
N PRO A 195 -20.44 5.29 -44.79
CA PRO A 195 -19.74 4.31 -43.96
C PRO A 195 -20.70 3.22 -43.43
N LYS A 196 -20.19 2.00 -43.27
CA LYS A 196 -20.82 1.02 -42.35
C LYS A 196 -20.70 1.56 -40.91
N PRO A 197 -21.74 1.47 -40.06
CA PRO A 197 -21.64 1.91 -38.67
C PRO A 197 -20.55 1.11 -37.97
N THR A 198 -19.44 1.77 -37.64
CA THR A 198 -18.37 1.14 -36.86
C THR A 198 -18.74 1.30 -35.39
N PRO A 199 -18.88 0.22 -34.61
CA PRO A 199 -19.25 0.33 -33.21
C PRO A 199 -18.19 1.12 -32.44
N LEU A 200 -18.60 2.18 -31.73
CA LEU A 200 -17.71 3.01 -30.90
C LEU A 200 -16.99 2.16 -29.83
N LEU A 201 -17.71 1.17 -29.28
CA LEU A 201 -17.17 0.16 -28.38
C LEU A 201 -16.58 -0.98 -29.21
N LYS A 202 -15.30 -0.85 -29.60
CA LYS A 202 -14.59 -1.88 -30.40
C LYS A 202 -14.45 -3.22 -29.68
N SER A 203 -14.42 -3.22 -28.35
CA SER A 203 -14.31 -4.42 -27.52
C SER A 203 -15.12 -4.28 -26.22
N LEU A 204 -16.21 -5.04 -26.10
CA LEU A 204 -16.99 -5.14 -24.87
C LEU A 204 -16.17 -5.74 -23.73
N TRP A 205 -15.21 -6.61 -24.03
CA TRP A 205 -14.32 -7.19 -23.02
C TRP A 205 -13.48 -6.11 -22.33
N SER A 206 -12.93 -5.15 -23.10
CA SER A 206 -12.12 -4.05 -22.52
C SER A 206 -12.95 -3.19 -21.59
N LEU A 207 -14.18 -2.85 -22.01
CA LEU A 207 -15.11 -2.11 -21.18
C LEU A 207 -15.44 -2.87 -19.88
N ARG A 208 -15.79 -4.17 -19.97
CA ARG A 208 -16.07 -5.00 -18.79
C ARG A 208 -14.88 -5.11 -17.86
N ALA A 209 -13.68 -5.33 -18.40
CA ALA A 209 -12.44 -5.37 -17.62
C ALA A 209 -12.22 -4.04 -16.88
N SER A 210 -12.37 -2.91 -17.56
CA SER A 210 -12.28 -1.58 -16.96
C SER A 210 -13.28 -1.40 -15.82
N LEU A 211 -14.56 -1.72 -16.05
CA LEU A 211 -15.63 -1.56 -15.06
C LEU A 211 -15.46 -2.50 -13.86
N CYS A 212 -15.07 -3.76 -14.05
CA CYS A 212 -14.78 -4.68 -12.96
C CYS A 212 -13.60 -4.22 -12.10
N LEU A 213 -12.51 -3.78 -12.73
CA LEU A 213 -11.33 -3.27 -12.03
C LEU A 213 -11.64 -1.95 -11.28
N ALA A 214 -12.41 -1.06 -11.89
CA ALA A 214 -12.91 0.17 -11.28
C ALA A 214 -13.80 -0.12 -10.05
N ALA A 215 -14.78 -1.01 -10.22
CA ALA A 215 -15.67 -1.42 -9.13
C ALA A 215 -14.89 -2.07 -7.99
N LEU A 216 -13.88 -2.91 -8.29
CA LEU A 216 -13.03 -3.52 -7.26
C LEU A 216 -12.21 -2.46 -6.50
N ALA A 217 -11.64 -1.47 -7.21
CA ALA A 217 -10.95 -0.35 -6.57
C ALA A 217 -11.88 0.45 -5.64
N VAL A 218 -13.12 0.70 -6.06
CA VAL A 218 -14.14 1.40 -5.25
C VAL A 218 -14.57 0.58 -4.03
N VAL A 219 -14.75 -0.74 -4.17
CA VAL A 219 -15.09 -1.62 -3.04
C VAL A 219 -13.96 -1.65 -2.01
N LEU A 220 -12.71 -1.73 -2.46
CA LEU A 220 -11.54 -1.70 -1.57
C LEU A 220 -11.38 -0.34 -0.88
N ARG A 221 -11.64 0.75 -1.63
CA ARG A 221 -11.49 2.14 -1.18
C ARG A 221 -12.61 2.99 -1.80
N PRO A 222 -13.70 3.29 -1.06
CA PRO A 222 -14.85 4.02 -1.59
C PRO A 222 -14.51 5.39 -2.19
N THR A 223 -13.45 6.04 -1.73
CA THR A 223 -12.95 7.31 -2.27
C THR A 223 -12.53 7.24 -3.74
N ASN A 224 -12.20 6.05 -4.27
CA ASN A 224 -11.89 5.86 -5.69
C ASN A 224 -13.07 6.25 -6.61
N VAL A 225 -14.31 6.28 -6.07
CA VAL A 225 -15.49 6.71 -6.82
C VAL A 225 -15.34 8.13 -7.37
N LEU A 226 -14.55 8.99 -6.71
CA LEU A 226 -14.28 10.36 -7.18
C LEU A 226 -13.60 10.38 -8.55
N ILE A 227 -12.69 9.43 -8.80
CA ILE A 227 -11.97 9.29 -10.07
C ILE A 227 -12.95 8.93 -11.19
N TRP A 228 -13.74 7.87 -10.97
CA TRP A 228 -14.68 7.35 -11.96
C TRP A 228 -15.87 8.27 -12.20
N ALA A 229 -16.41 8.87 -11.14
CA ALA A 229 -17.48 9.87 -11.24
C ALA A 229 -17.03 11.04 -12.11
N THR A 230 -15.79 11.51 -11.96
CA THR A 230 -15.24 12.60 -12.79
C THR A 230 -15.14 12.17 -14.26
N ILE A 231 -14.57 10.99 -14.54
CA ILE A 231 -14.42 10.49 -15.92
C ILE A 231 -15.79 10.31 -16.59
N VAL A 232 -16.75 9.72 -15.89
CA VAL A 232 -18.12 9.53 -16.40
C VAL A 232 -18.81 10.89 -16.62
N PHE A 233 -18.70 11.82 -15.67
CA PHE A 233 -19.26 13.16 -15.79
C PHE A 233 -18.78 13.87 -17.05
N PHE A 234 -17.46 13.93 -17.30
CA PHE A 234 -16.92 14.56 -18.50
C PHE A 234 -17.19 13.76 -19.77
N THR A 235 -17.30 12.44 -19.69
CA THR A 235 -17.71 11.61 -20.83
C THR A 235 -19.12 11.97 -21.29
N LEU A 236 -20.07 12.07 -20.36
CA LEU A 236 -21.48 12.34 -20.66
C LEU A 236 -21.75 13.81 -21.01
N THR A 237 -21.20 14.75 -20.23
CA THR A 237 -21.48 16.18 -20.40
C THR A 237 -20.62 16.83 -21.48
N ARG A 238 -19.42 16.30 -21.74
CA ARG A 238 -18.38 16.87 -22.62
C ARG A 238 -18.02 18.32 -22.35
N ILE A 239 -18.31 18.84 -21.15
CA ILE A 239 -17.95 20.21 -20.78
C ILE A 239 -16.43 20.37 -20.97
N SER A 240 -16.00 21.44 -21.65
CA SER A 240 -14.60 21.74 -21.98
C SER A 240 -13.93 20.79 -22.99
N LEU A 241 -14.61 19.76 -23.51
CA LEU A 241 -14.05 18.85 -24.53
C LEU A 241 -14.25 19.41 -25.95
N GLN A 242 -13.30 19.11 -26.84
CA GLN A 242 -13.28 19.58 -28.23
C GLN A 242 -13.93 18.56 -29.18
N GLY A 243 -14.71 19.06 -30.13
CA GLY A 243 -15.33 18.28 -31.21
C GLY A 243 -16.71 17.72 -30.86
N SER A 244 -17.43 17.25 -31.89
CA SER A 244 -18.77 16.69 -31.73
C SER A 244 -18.76 15.39 -30.92
N SER A 245 -19.84 15.16 -30.16
CA SER A 245 -19.98 13.95 -29.34
C SER A 245 -20.07 12.69 -30.22
N PRO A 246 -19.23 11.66 -29.98
CA PRO A 246 -19.41 10.34 -30.57
C PRO A 246 -20.49 9.52 -29.84
N LEU A 247 -21.03 10.01 -28.71
CA LEU A 247 -22.01 9.27 -27.91
C LEU A 247 -23.38 9.23 -28.61
N THR A 248 -23.90 8.02 -28.73
CA THR A 248 -25.30 7.76 -29.11
C THR A 248 -26.08 7.27 -27.89
N ILE A 249 -27.42 7.39 -27.92
CA ILE A 249 -28.30 6.87 -26.85
C ILE A 249 -28.05 5.36 -26.63
N SER A 250 -27.84 4.61 -27.71
CA SER A 250 -27.48 3.18 -27.64
C SER A 250 -26.16 2.94 -26.91
N THR A 251 -25.15 3.80 -27.13
CA THR A 251 -23.87 3.72 -26.40
C THR A 251 -24.08 3.99 -24.90
N VAL A 252 -24.85 5.02 -24.55
CA VAL A 252 -25.15 5.34 -23.14
C VAL A 252 -25.87 4.18 -22.47
N PHE A 253 -26.88 3.60 -23.13
CA PHE A 253 -27.59 2.43 -22.61
C PHE A 253 -26.66 1.23 -22.42
N ALA A 254 -25.77 0.96 -23.38
CA ALA A 254 -24.77 -0.10 -23.27
C ALA A 254 -23.82 0.14 -22.09
N LEU A 255 -23.30 1.36 -21.92
CA LEU A 255 -22.43 1.72 -20.81
C LEU A 255 -23.13 1.51 -19.46
N THR A 256 -24.37 1.99 -19.32
CA THR A 256 -25.16 1.83 -18.10
C THR A 256 -25.43 0.35 -17.80
N ARG A 257 -25.84 -0.43 -18.80
CA ARG A 257 -26.09 -1.87 -18.65
C ARG A 257 -24.83 -2.60 -18.18
N GLU A 258 -23.70 -2.39 -18.85
CA GLU A 258 -22.45 -3.05 -18.49
C GLU A 258 -21.93 -2.60 -17.12
N ALA A 259 -22.12 -1.31 -16.75
CA ALA A 259 -21.76 -0.80 -15.43
C ALA A 259 -22.58 -1.47 -14.32
N ILE A 260 -23.89 -1.65 -14.51
CA ILE A 260 -24.76 -2.35 -13.55
C ILE A 260 -24.35 -3.82 -13.44
N LEU A 261 -24.08 -4.50 -14.55
CA LEU A 261 -23.68 -5.91 -14.55
C LEU A 261 -22.32 -6.13 -13.88
N CYS A 262 -21.30 -5.34 -14.26
CA CYS A 262 -19.95 -5.48 -13.69
C CYS A 262 -19.92 -5.03 -12.23
N GLY A 263 -20.59 -3.92 -11.90
CA GLY A 263 -20.69 -3.42 -10.53
C GLY A 263 -21.41 -4.39 -9.61
N SER A 264 -22.55 -4.95 -10.04
CA SER A 264 -23.29 -5.94 -9.24
C SER A 264 -22.52 -7.24 -9.05
N LEU A 265 -21.78 -7.70 -10.07
CA LEU A 265 -20.89 -8.86 -9.94
C LEU A 265 -19.82 -8.65 -8.87
N ILE A 266 -19.07 -7.54 -8.92
CA ILE A 266 -18.01 -7.26 -7.95
C ILE A 266 -18.57 -7.04 -6.55
N LEU A 267 -19.72 -6.36 -6.45
CA LEU A 267 -20.41 -6.18 -5.17
C LEU A 267 -20.86 -7.52 -4.58
N ALA A 268 -21.42 -8.42 -5.39
CA ALA A 268 -21.80 -9.76 -4.95
C ALA A 268 -20.60 -10.57 -4.46
N ILE A 269 -19.46 -10.50 -5.17
CA ILE A 269 -18.20 -11.13 -4.73
C ILE A 269 -17.74 -10.54 -3.38
N SER A 270 -17.79 -9.21 -3.21
CA SER A 270 -17.44 -8.57 -1.94
C SER A 270 -18.32 -9.03 -0.81
N ILE A 271 -19.65 -8.97 -0.99
CA ILE A 271 -20.61 -9.36 0.04
C ILE A 271 -20.43 -10.85 0.40
N ALA A 272 -20.22 -11.72 -0.59
CA ALA A 272 -19.95 -13.13 -0.34
C ALA A 272 -18.65 -13.34 0.45
N SER A 273 -17.55 -12.68 0.05
CA SER A 273 -16.27 -12.72 0.76
C SER A 273 -16.43 -12.24 2.20
N ASP A 274 -17.10 -11.11 2.41
CA ASP A 274 -17.31 -10.51 3.72
C ASP A 274 -18.22 -11.38 4.60
N ARG A 275 -19.25 -12.01 4.02
CA ARG A 275 -20.10 -12.98 4.72
C ARG A 275 -19.34 -14.22 5.17
N LEU A 276 -18.40 -14.71 4.35
CA LEU A 276 -17.56 -15.86 4.69
C LEU A 276 -16.56 -15.50 5.79
N TYR A 277 -15.95 -14.32 5.72
CA TYR A 277 -14.97 -13.85 6.69
C TYR A 277 -15.60 -13.53 8.06
N PHE A 278 -16.66 -12.70 8.07
CA PHE A 278 -17.25 -12.20 9.33
C PHE A 278 -18.32 -13.14 9.92
N GLY A 279 -18.77 -14.16 9.17
CA GLY A 279 -19.83 -15.06 9.62
C GLY A 279 -21.24 -14.46 9.61
N LEU A 280 -21.39 -13.19 9.23
CA LEU A 280 -22.66 -12.46 9.18
C LEU A 280 -22.73 -11.58 7.91
N TRP A 281 -23.95 -11.26 7.46
CA TRP A 281 -24.14 -10.40 6.29
C TRP A 281 -23.81 -8.96 6.67
N THR A 282 -22.78 -8.41 6.04
CA THR A 282 -22.30 -7.06 6.33
C THR A 282 -21.86 -6.37 5.04
N PHE A 283 -21.91 -5.04 5.05
CA PHE A 283 -21.41 -4.22 3.96
C PHE A 283 -20.41 -3.18 4.50
N PRO A 284 -19.10 -3.51 4.50
CA PRO A 284 -18.10 -2.71 5.20
C PRO A 284 -18.00 -1.25 4.75
N ALA A 285 -18.20 -0.96 3.47
CA ALA A 285 -18.17 0.42 2.96
C ALA A 285 -19.28 1.29 3.58
N TYR A 286 -20.48 0.74 3.76
CA TYR A 286 -21.56 1.42 4.45
C TYR A 286 -21.29 1.56 5.95
N ASN A 287 -20.80 0.49 6.60
CA ASN A 287 -20.45 0.56 8.02
C ASN A 287 -19.36 1.60 8.28
N PHE A 288 -18.33 1.66 7.44
CA PHE A 288 -17.29 2.68 7.51
C PHE A 288 -17.86 4.09 7.37
N LEU A 289 -18.74 4.33 6.39
CA LEU A 289 -19.36 5.64 6.20
C LEU A 289 -20.23 6.01 7.40
N ASN A 290 -21.13 5.11 7.81
CA ASN A 290 -22.00 5.30 8.96
C ASN A 290 -21.18 5.57 10.23
N PHE A 291 -20.12 4.81 10.46
CA PHE A 291 -19.24 4.94 11.61
C PHE A 291 -18.49 6.27 11.62
N ASN A 292 -17.94 6.71 10.48
CA ASN A 292 -17.22 7.98 10.40
C ASN A 292 -18.15 9.20 10.54
N LEU A 293 -19.37 9.13 9.98
CA LEU A 293 -20.35 10.21 10.10
C LEU A 293 -20.98 10.29 11.50
N SER A 294 -21.29 9.14 12.12
CA SER A 294 -21.97 9.11 13.43
C SER A 294 -21.03 9.30 14.62
N LYS A 295 -19.81 8.73 14.56
CA LYS A 295 -18.90 8.69 15.72
C LYS A 295 -17.76 9.71 15.67
N SER A 296 -17.62 10.48 14.58
CA SER A 296 -16.58 11.50 14.39
C SER A 296 -15.15 11.03 14.70
N LEU A 297 -14.88 9.72 14.62
CA LEU A 297 -13.62 9.13 15.09
C LEU A 297 -12.42 9.56 14.23
N ALA A 298 -12.64 9.99 12.99
CA ALA A 298 -11.58 10.55 12.15
C ALA A 298 -10.83 11.71 12.86
N VAL A 299 -11.47 12.43 13.78
CA VAL A 299 -10.83 13.48 14.58
C VAL A 299 -9.83 12.91 15.59
N PHE A 300 -10.07 11.71 16.12
CA PHE A 300 -9.18 11.03 17.07
C PHE A 300 -7.81 10.73 16.44
N TYR A 301 -7.78 10.49 15.13
CA TYR A 301 -6.55 10.22 14.37
C TYR A 301 -5.84 11.49 13.85
N GLY A 302 -6.32 12.67 14.25
CA GLY A 302 -5.72 13.96 13.92
C GLY A 302 -6.53 14.79 12.93
N ARG A 303 -6.15 16.07 12.81
CA ARG A 303 -6.75 17.03 11.88
C ARG A 303 -5.68 17.69 11.03
N ASN A 304 -5.96 17.82 9.74
CA ASN A 304 -5.07 18.46 8.78
C ASN A 304 -5.76 19.64 8.09
N PRO A 305 -5.02 20.73 7.79
CA PRO A 305 -5.58 21.89 7.10
C PRO A 305 -6.11 21.53 5.70
N TRP A 306 -7.04 22.33 5.18
CA TRP A 306 -7.66 22.09 3.87
C TRP A 306 -6.63 22.03 2.73
N HIS A 307 -5.58 22.85 2.80
CA HIS A 307 -4.53 22.94 1.79
C HIS A 307 -3.48 21.82 1.86
N TYR A 308 -3.61 20.84 2.77
CA TYR A 308 -2.64 19.76 2.99
C TYR A 308 -2.26 19.04 1.68
N TYR A 309 -3.23 18.64 0.86
CA TYR A 309 -2.92 17.92 -0.38
C TYR A 309 -2.22 18.80 -1.41
N ILE A 310 -2.48 20.10 -1.43
CA ILE A 310 -1.86 21.04 -2.36
C ILE A 310 -0.40 21.32 -1.95
N LEU A 311 -0.17 21.62 -0.67
CA LEU A 311 1.14 22.07 -0.17
C LEU A 311 2.05 20.94 0.33
N GLN A 312 1.51 19.77 0.64
CA GLN A 312 2.28 18.63 1.17
C GLN A 312 2.04 17.36 0.37
N GLY A 313 0.77 17.00 0.13
CA GLY A 313 0.42 15.75 -0.57
C GLY A 313 1.01 15.64 -1.97
N LEU A 314 0.73 16.61 -2.86
CA LEU A 314 1.27 16.63 -4.22
C LEU A 314 2.80 16.74 -4.24
N PRO A 315 3.44 17.63 -3.44
CA PRO A 315 4.90 17.64 -3.33
C PRO A 315 5.52 16.32 -2.89
N LEU A 316 4.95 15.63 -1.90
CA LEU A 316 5.44 14.33 -1.44
C LEU A 316 5.22 13.22 -2.48
N THR A 317 4.07 13.25 -3.17
CA THR A 317 3.72 12.26 -4.19
C THR A 317 4.57 12.41 -5.45
N CYS A 318 4.82 13.64 -5.91
CA CYS A 318 5.55 13.91 -7.15
C CYS A 318 7.07 14.06 -6.91
N THR A 319 7.52 14.52 -5.75
CA THR A 319 8.93 14.79 -5.42
C THR A 319 9.59 15.68 -6.50
N THR A 320 10.67 15.25 -7.13
CA THR A 320 11.36 16.02 -8.18
C THR A 320 10.58 16.13 -9.49
N SER A 321 9.49 15.37 -9.68
CA SER A 321 8.59 15.55 -10.83
C SER A 321 7.54 16.64 -10.65
N LEU A 322 7.43 17.24 -9.44
CA LEU A 322 6.41 18.22 -9.10
C LEU A 322 6.33 19.42 -10.07
N PRO A 323 7.43 20.08 -10.48
CA PRO A 323 7.34 21.23 -11.39
C PRO A 323 6.70 20.84 -12.73
N PHE A 324 7.02 19.65 -13.23
CA PHE A 324 6.46 19.13 -14.48
C PHE A 324 4.99 18.77 -14.34
N ALA A 325 4.60 18.21 -13.19
CA ALA A 325 3.21 17.92 -12.86
C ALA A 325 2.37 19.20 -12.79
N ILE A 326 2.88 20.26 -12.18
CA ILE A 326 2.20 21.57 -12.12
C ILE A 326 2.00 22.14 -13.52
N VAL A 327 3.06 22.16 -14.35
CA VAL A 327 2.97 22.64 -15.74
C VAL A 327 1.98 21.81 -16.55
N ALA A 328 2.00 20.49 -16.39
CA ALA A 328 1.08 19.59 -17.08
C ALA A 328 -0.38 19.76 -16.63
N LEU A 329 -0.64 20.03 -15.35
CA LEU A 329 -1.99 20.30 -14.85
C LEU A 329 -2.50 21.68 -15.30
N TYR A 330 -1.62 22.68 -15.39
CA TYR A 330 -1.97 24.02 -15.85
C TYR A 330 -2.21 24.08 -17.36
N LYS A 331 -1.39 23.37 -18.16
CA LYS A 331 -1.51 23.32 -19.63
C LYS A 331 -1.53 21.87 -20.16
N PRO A 332 -2.57 21.07 -19.84
CA PRO A 332 -2.62 19.65 -20.17
C PRO A 332 -2.60 19.37 -21.67
N THR A 333 -2.99 20.34 -22.50
CA THR A 333 -3.10 20.18 -23.95
C THR A 333 -1.92 20.77 -24.72
N ALA A 334 -0.91 21.36 -24.05
CA ALA A 334 0.18 22.05 -24.73
C ALA A 334 0.97 21.17 -25.71
N PHE A 335 1.06 19.87 -25.42
CA PHE A 335 1.77 18.88 -26.22
C PHE A 335 0.82 17.90 -26.93
N ALA A 336 -0.48 18.20 -26.97
CA ALA A 336 -1.45 17.35 -27.65
C ALA A 336 -1.35 17.55 -29.17
N SER A 337 -1.21 16.45 -29.91
CA SER A 337 -1.16 16.40 -31.38
C SER A 337 -2.53 16.16 -32.02
N SER A 338 -3.56 15.84 -31.23
CA SER A 338 -4.93 15.62 -31.72
C SER A 338 -5.98 16.09 -30.71
N SER A 339 -7.19 16.38 -31.18
CA SER A 339 -8.34 16.70 -30.32
C SER A 339 -8.69 15.57 -29.36
N SER A 340 -8.59 14.31 -29.80
CA SER A 340 -8.80 13.14 -28.93
C SER A 340 -7.80 13.11 -27.77
N GLN A 341 -6.52 13.33 -28.07
CA GLN A 341 -5.48 13.36 -27.06
C GLN A 341 -5.69 14.54 -26.09
N SER A 342 -6.01 15.72 -26.62
CA SER A 342 -6.35 16.92 -25.84
C SER A 342 -7.48 16.64 -24.84
N ASN A 343 -8.57 16.00 -25.30
CA ASN A 343 -9.70 15.65 -24.45
C ASN A 343 -9.32 14.64 -23.36
N THR A 344 -8.59 13.57 -23.69
CA THR A 344 -8.11 12.59 -22.70
C THR A 344 -7.27 13.27 -21.61
N LEU A 345 -6.32 14.13 -21.98
CA LEU A 345 -5.45 14.82 -21.02
C LEU A 345 -6.22 15.81 -20.16
N LYS A 346 -7.21 16.52 -20.72
CA LYS A 346 -8.12 17.37 -19.92
C LYS A 346 -8.89 16.57 -18.88
N VAL A 347 -9.47 15.44 -19.26
CA VAL A 347 -10.23 14.58 -18.33
C VAL A 347 -9.33 14.09 -17.20
N LEU A 348 -8.11 13.63 -17.50
CA LEU A 348 -7.14 13.23 -16.47
C LEU A 348 -6.78 14.39 -15.53
N ALA A 349 -6.56 15.59 -16.06
CA ALA A 349 -6.28 16.77 -15.24
C ALA A 349 -7.49 17.13 -14.33
N TYR A 350 -8.71 17.10 -14.86
CA TYR A 350 -9.93 17.32 -14.07
C TYR A 350 -10.12 16.24 -13.00
N THR A 351 -9.82 14.98 -13.29
CA THR A 351 -9.82 13.90 -12.30
C THR A 351 -8.88 14.20 -11.13
N VAL A 352 -7.67 14.72 -11.40
CA VAL A 352 -6.73 15.14 -10.35
C VAL A 352 -7.34 16.29 -9.54
N PHE A 353 -7.83 17.35 -10.19
CA PHE A 353 -8.41 18.51 -9.50
C PHE A 353 -9.62 18.14 -8.64
N THR A 354 -10.56 17.36 -9.17
CA THR A 354 -11.77 16.95 -8.44
C THR A 354 -11.41 16.07 -7.24
N THR A 355 -10.49 15.13 -7.40
CA THR A 355 -10.08 14.24 -6.29
C THR A 355 -9.36 15.03 -5.20
N ILE A 356 -8.41 15.91 -5.56
CA ILE A 356 -7.71 16.77 -4.60
C ILE A 356 -8.68 17.72 -3.91
N GLY A 357 -9.59 18.35 -4.66
CA GLY A 357 -10.59 19.27 -4.12
C GLY A 357 -11.52 18.59 -3.12
N ALA A 358 -12.08 17.44 -3.49
CA ALA A 358 -12.99 16.69 -2.64
C ALA A 358 -12.29 16.17 -1.36
N LEU A 359 -11.11 15.56 -1.48
CA LEU A 359 -10.37 15.06 -0.31
C LEU A 359 -9.79 16.21 0.55
N SER A 360 -9.67 17.42 0.03
CA SER A 360 -9.27 18.58 0.86
C SER A 360 -10.31 18.95 1.92
N LEU A 361 -11.58 18.53 1.74
CA LEU A 361 -12.70 18.81 2.64
C LEU A 361 -12.76 17.88 3.86
N ILE A 362 -12.08 16.73 3.86
CA ILE A 362 -12.11 15.79 5.00
C ILE A 362 -11.13 16.21 6.11
N SER A 363 -11.46 15.96 7.37
CA SER A 363 -10.65 16.40 8.53
C SER A 363 -9.30 15.66 8.63
N HIS A 364 -9.32 14.34 8.56
CA HIS A 364 -8.12 13.49 8.56
C HIS A 364 -7.60 13.32 7.13
N LYS A 365 -6.29 13.43 6.94
CA LYS A 365 -5.67 13.39 5.61
C LYS A 365 -4.37 12.62 5.66
N GLU A 366 -4.10 11.86 4.61
CA GLU A 366 -2.87 11.13 4.44
C GLU A 366 -2.47 11.14 2.97
N VAL A 367 -1.17 11.30 2.68
CA VAL A 367 -0.66 11.31 1.30
C VAL A 367 -1.09 10.05 0.52
N ARG A 368 -1.20 8.90 1.19
CA ARG A 368 -1.64 7.64 0.58
C ARG A 368 -3.05 7.71 -0.04
N PHE A 369 -3.93 8.58 0.44
CA PHE A 369 -5.30 8.71 -0.09
C PHE A 369 -5.32 9.27 -1.51
N ILE A 370 -4.30 10.04 -1.91
CA ILE A 370 -4.16 10.57 -3.27
C ILE A 370 -3.20 9.75 -4.14
N TYR A 371 -2.67 8.64 -3.61
CA TYR A 371 -1.73 7.79 -4.33
C TYR A 371 -2.26 7.24 -5.68
N PRO A 372 -3.56 6.91 -5.83
CA PRO A 372 -4.13 6.51 -7.12
C PRO A 372 -3.99 7.56 -8.24
N LEU A 373 -3.69 8.82 -7.91
CA LEU A 373 -3.46 9.88 -8.89
C LEU A 373 -2.04 9.87 -9.48
N LEU A 374 -1.06 9.22 -8.84
CA LEU A 374 0.34 9.29 -9.26
C LEU A 374 0.58 8.75 -10.69
N PRO A 375 -0.03 7.64 -11.14
CA PRO A 375 0.04 7.21 -12.53
C PRO A 375 -0.48 8.27 -13.51
N ALA A 376 -1.63 8.87 -13.22
CA ALA A 376 -2.22 9.92 -14.07
C ALA A 376 -1.32 11.17 -14.12
N LEU A 377 -0.77 11.59 -12.97
CA LEU A 377 0.19 12.69 -12.88
C LEU A 377 1.46 12.40 -13.69
N SER A 378 1.95 11.16 -13.68
CA SER A 378 3.13 10.75 -14.46
C SER A 378 2.85 10.76 -15.96
N VAL A 379 1.68 10.26 -16.38
CA VAL A 379 1.22 10.32 -17.78
C VAL A 379 1.10 11.77 -18.25
N LEU A 380 0.44 12.63 -17.47
CA LEU A 380 0.29 14.06 -17.76
C LEU A 380 1.65 14.78 -17.86
N SER A 381 2.58 14.47 -16.95
CA SER A 381 3.90 15.12 -16.87
C SER A 381 4.85 14.68 -17.99
N ALA A 382 4.66 13.48 -18.54
CA ALA A 382 5.61 12.85 -19.43
C ALA A 382 5.98 13.69 -20.68
N PRO A 383 5.06 14.40 -21.37
CA PRO A 383 5.42 15.25 -22.51
C PRO A 383 6.27 16.45 -22.10
N VAL A 384 6.00 17.03 -20.94
CA VAL A 384 6.76 18.17 -20.41
C VAL A 384 8.17 17.74 -20.05
N VAL A 385 8.31 16.59 -19.38
CA VAL A 385 9.61 16.00 -19.03
C VAL A 385 10.39 15.62 -20.29
N ALA A 386 9.74 14.96 -21.25
CA ALA A 386 10.38 14.54 -22.49
C ALA A 386 10.91 15.73 -23.30
N SER A 387 10.12 16.81 -23.43
CA SER A 387 10.55 18.03 -24.14
C SER A 387 11.64 18.80 -23.39
N TYR A 388 11.68 18.72 -22.06
CA TYR A 388 12.69 19.40 -21.27
C TYR A 388 14.06 18.68 -21.32
N PHE A 389 14.06 17.34 -21.18
CA PHE A 389 15.27 16.52 -21.07
C PHE A 389 15.71 15.83 -22.36
N THR A 390 14.91 15.86 -23.43
CA THR A 390 15.33 15.32 -24.73
C THR A 390 15.09 16.28 -25.87
N PHE A 391 15.93 16.20 -26.89
CA PHE A 391 15.66 16.79 -28.18
C PHE A 391 15.84 15.73 -29.27
N GLN A 392 15.06 15.86 -30.34
CA GLN A 392 15.16 14.99 -31.51
C GLN A 392 16.07 15.65 -32.54
N PRO A 393 17.23 15.05 -32.90
CA PRO A 393 18.05 15.56 -33.98
C PRO A 393 17.33 15.45 -35.33
N VAL A 394 17.66 16.34 -36.27
CA VAL A 394 17.12 16.28 -37.64
C VAL A 394 17.62 15.01 -38.33
N ALA A 395 16.71 14.28 -38.99
CA ALA A 395 17.07 13.09 -39.75
C ALA A 395 17.95 13.48 -40.95
N THR A 396 19.05 12.75 -41.13
CA THR A 396 19.97 12.96 -42.26
C THR A 396 19.95 11.73 -43.17
N THR A 397 20.43 11.87 -44.41
CA THR A 397 20.53 10.75 -45.37
C THR A 397 21.33 9.57 -44.81
N ASN A 398 22.38 9.86 -44.02
CA ASN A 398 23.23 8.85 -43.38
C ASN A 398 22.66 8.32 -42.05
N ASN A 399 21.72 9.05 -41.44
CA ASN A 399 21.03 8.60 -40.23
C ASN A 399 19.54 8.97 -40.31
N PRO A 400 18.74 8.14 -41.00
CA PRO A 400 17.31 8.40 -41.17
C PRO A 400 16.50 8.20 -39.88
N ARG A 401 17.12 7.67 -38.82
CA ARG A 401 16.50 7.42 -37.50
C ARG A 401 17.42 7.89 -36.37
N PRO A 402 17.66 9.21 -36.23
CA PRO A 402 18.49 9.70 -35.15
C PRO A 402 17.83 9.34 -33.81
N ARG A 403 18.65 8.82 -32.88
CA ARG A 403 18.18 8.57 -31.52
C ARG A 403 18.00 9.91 -30.80
N PRO A 404 16.99 10.03 -29.95
CA PRO A 404 16.82 11.22 -29.12
C PRO A 404 18.06 11.43 -28.26
N GLN A 405 18.52 12.67 -28.17
CA GLN A 405 19.67 13.04 -27.36
C GLN A 405 19.21 13.72 -26.07
N ILE A 406 19.93 13.45 -24.98
CA ILE A 406 19.62 13.99 -23.66
C ILE A 406 20.13 15.43 -23.55
N ARG A 407 19.25 16.36 -23.17
CA ARG A 407 19.51 17.75 -22.81
C ARG A 407 19.39 17.92 -21.29
N ASN A 408 19.92 19.02 -20.74
CA ASN A 408 19.75 19.38 -19.33
C ASN A 408 20.22 18.29 -18.36
N LYS A 409 21.31 17.59 -18.72
CA LYS A 409 21.82 16.40 -18.03
C LYS A 409 22.08 16.65 -16.54
N HIS A 410 22.62 17.81 -16.19
CA HIS A 410 22.92 18.16 -14.79
C HIS A 410 21.65 18.20 -13.93
N TYR A 411 20.57 18.80 -14.43
CA TYR A 411 19.28 18.81 -13.72
C TYR A 411 18.65 17.42 -13.63
N LEU A 412 18.77 16.61 -14.69
CA LEU A 412 18.31 15.22 -14.67
C LEU A 412 19.05 14.39 -13.63
N LEU A 413 20.38 14.49 -13.59
CA LEU A 413 21.23 13.78 -12.65
C LEU A 413 21.00 14.26 -11.21
N ALA A 414 20.81 15.57 -10.99
CA ALA A 414 20.47 16.10 -9.68
C ALA A 414 19.11 15.58 -9.20
N ALA A 415 18.08 15.61 -10.05
CA ALA A 415 16.75 15.10 -9.73
C ALA A 415 16.79 13.59 -9.43
N LEU A 416 17.51 12.80 -10.23
CA LEU A 416 17.73 11.38 -9.98
C LEU A 416 18.50 11.13 -8.68
N GLY A 417 19.53 11.93 -8.39
CA GLY A 417 20.31 11.85 -7.17
C GLY A 417 19.46 12.07 -5.93
N VAL A 418 18.61 13.12 -5.93
CA VAL A 418 17.64 13.36 -4.86
C VAL A 418 16.67 12.19 -4.71
N ASN A 419 16.13 11.68 -5.83
CA ASN A 419 15.17 10.59 -5.75
C ASN A 419 15.79 9.28 -5.22
N VAL A 420 16.97 8.92 -5.71
CA VAL A 420 17.70 7.72 -5.24
C VAL A 420 18.08 7.87 -3.77
N PHE A 421 18.55 9.06 -3.36
CA PHE A 421 18.86 9.34 -1.95
C PHE A 421 17.62 9.18 -1.05
N LEU A 422 16.49 9.79 -1.42
CA LEU A 422 15.25 9.69 -0.64
C LEU A 422 14.73 8.24 -0.61
N ALA A 423 14.72 7.55 -1.75
CA ALA A 423 14.31 6.16 -1.83
C ALA A 423 15.21 5.25 -0.97
N GLY A 424 16.53 5.45 -1.02
CA GLY A 424 17.49 4.72 -0.20
C GLY A 424 17.35 5.00 1.30
N TYR A 425 17.25 6.28 1.69
CA TYR A 425 17.05 6.68 3.08
C TYR A 425 15.78 6.04 3.67
N LEU A 426 14.65 6.14 2.95
CA LEU A 426 13.39 5.56 3.40
C LEU A 426 13.43 4.02 3.39
N SER A 427 14.13 3.38 2.45
CA SER A 427 14.19 1.90 2.37
C SER A 427 15.07 1.25 3.44
N PHE A 428 16.11 1.95 3.93
CA PHE A 428 17.13 1.35 4.79
C PHE A 428 17.36 2.04 6.13
N PHE A 429 17.18 3.36 6.24
CA PHE A 429 17.65 4.14 7.38
C PHE A 429 16.54 4.60 8.33
N HIS A 430 15.35 4.92 7.81
CA HIS A 430 14.26 5.44 8.62
C HIS A 430 13.37 4.31 9.14
N GLN A 431 13.35 4.08 10.46
CA GLN A 431 12.56 3.04 11.14
C GLN A 431 12.85 1.58 10.75
N PRO A 432 14.11 1.09 10.71
CA PRO A 432 14.39 -0.34 10.47
C PRO A 432 14.25 -1.23 11.71
N ALA A 433 14.41 -0.69 12.93
CA ALA A 433 14.34 -1.47 14.17
C ALA A 433 13.04 -2.27 14.36
N PRO A 434 11.83 -1.74 14.04
CA PRO A 434 10.57 -2.48 14.17
C PRO A 434 10.50 -3.83 13.44
N LEU A 435 11.18 -3.95 12.29
CA LEU A 435 11.23 -5.22 11.57
C LEU A 435 12.34 -6.13 12.13
N ASN A 436 13.49 -5.54 12.46
CA ASN A 436 14.65 -6.29 12.95
C ASN A 436 14.40 -6.91 14.33
N VAL A 437 13.64 -6.25 15.20
CA VAL A 437 13.32 -6.79 16.53
C VAL A 437 12.48 -8.06 16.44
N LEU A 438 11.56 -8.16 15.48
CA LEU A 438 10.75 -9.36 15.31
C LEU A 438 11.55 -10.51 14.72
N THR A 439 12.51 -10.22 13.84
CA THR A 439 13.50 -11.19 13.37
C THR A 439 14.36 -11.70 14.53
N TYR A 440 14.84 -10.81 15.39
CA TYR A 440 15.60 -11.17 16.59
C TYR A 440 14.79 -12.08 17.53
N LEU A 441 13.57 -11.66 17.90
CA LEU A 441 12.70 -12.46 18.78
C LEU A 441 12.37 -13.82 18.20
N ARG A 442 12.16 -13.90 16.88
CA ARG A 442 11.91 -15.17 16.19
C ARG A 442 13.10 -16.11 16.28
N HIS A 443 14.32 -15.61 16.02
CA HIS A 443 15.53 -16.42 16.12
C HIS A 443 15.82 -16.86 17.57
N GLU A 444 15.58 -15.99 18.55
CA GLU A 444 15.70 -16.38 19.95
C GLU A 444 14.66 -17.44 20.33
N TYR A 445 13.43 -17.33 19.83
CA TYR A 445 12.42 -18.35 20.06
C TYR A 445 12.78 -19.68 19.41
N GLU A 446 13.26 -19.67 18.16
CA GLU A 446 13.75 -20.86 17.45
C GLU A 446 14.90 -21.55 18.19
N ARG A 447 15.76 -20.76 18.84
CA ARG A 447 16.92 -21.24 19.62
C ARG A 447 16.52 -21.84 20.96
N ILE A 448 15.57 -21.22 21.66
CA ILE A 448 15.16 -21.62 23.02
C ILE A 448 14.11 -22.74 23.00
N HIS A 449 13.24 -22.76 21.98
CA HIS A 449 12.10 -23.69 21.89
C HIS A 449 12.09 -24.53 20.59
N PRO A 450 13.15 -25.32 20.32
CA PRO A 450 13.24 -26.09 19.07
C PRO A 450 12.12 -27.11 18.89
N ASP A 451 11.65 -27.73 19.98
CA ASP A 451 10.57 -28.72 19.95
C ASP A 451 9.22 -28.07 19.56
N SER A 452 8.93 -26.88 20.09
CA SER A 452 7.73 -26.11 19.74
C SER A 452 7.73 -25.67 18.29
N VAL A 453 8.91 -25.33 17.75
CA VAL A 453 9.08 -25.01 16.32
C VAL A 453 8.79 -26.24 15.45
N GLN A 454 9.32 -27.41 15.81
CA GLN A 454 9.05 -28.67 15.09
C GLN A 454 7.57 -29.06 15.16
N LEU A 455 6.94 -28.92 16.32
CA LEU A 455 5.51 -29.20 16.50
C LEU A 455 4.64 -28.27 15.65
N THR A 456 5.02 -27.00 15.52
CA THR A 456 4.30 -26.02 14.67
C THR A 456 4.42 -26.37 13.18
N GLN A 457 5.50 -27.02 12.76
CA GLN A 457 5.68 -27.50 11.39
C GLN A 457 4.78 -28.70 11.08
N THR A 458 4.55 -29.59 12.05
CA THR A 458 3.75 -30.81 11.85
C THR A 458 2.25 -30.59 12.08
N SER A 459 1.87 -29.74 13.04
CA SER A 459 0.47 -29.53 13.46
C SER A 459 -0.28 -28.40 12.72
N ARG A 460 0.35 -27.75 11.72
CA ARG A 460 -0.23 -26.64 10.93
C ARG A 460 -0.92 -25.56 11.77
N PHE A 461 -0.26 -25.07 12.83
CA PHE A 461 -0.79 -24.03 13.72
C PHE A 461 -2.10 -24.41 14.46
N SER A 462 -2.46 -25.69 14.52
CA SER A 462 -3.72 -26.16 15.14
C SER A 462 -3.65 -26.23 16.66
N ALA A 463 -2.45 -26.33 17.23
CA ALA A 463 -2.21 -26.24 18.66
C ALA A 463 -2.04 -24.76 19.05
N GLY A 464 -3.04 -24.21 19.73
CA GLY A 464 -2.92 -22.92 20.40
C GLY A 464 -2.05 -23.05 21.65
N PRO A 465 -1.50 -21.94 22.16
CA PRO A 465 -0.66 -21.97 23.35
C PRO A 465 -1.43 -22.55 24.55
N GLY A 466 -0.81 -23.48 25.28
CA GLY A 466 -1.29 -23.95 26.58
C GLY A 466 -1.38 -22.81 27.60
N LYS A 467 -2.28 -22.92 28.58
CA LYS A 467 -2.48 -21.87 29.60
C LYS A 467 -1.24 -21.58 30.46
N ASP A 468 -0.31 -22.53 30.54
CA ASP A 468 0.92 -22.44 31.33
C ASP A 468 2.15 -22.00 30.50
N GLU A 469 1.93 -21.56 29.25
CA GLU A 469 3.02 -21.15 28.37
C GLU A 469 3.57 -19.76 28.71
N GLU A 470 4.90 -19.71 28.72
CA GLU A 470 5.73 -18.52 28.89
C GLU A 470 5.21 -17.31 28.09
N LEU A 471 5.22 -16.13 28.72
CA LEU A 471 5.11 -14.88 27.98
C LEU A 471 6.49 -14.51 27.42
N PHE A 472 6.72 -14.79 26.15
CA PHE A 472 8.04 -14.64 25.55
C PHE A 472 8.47 -13.17 25.41
N ALA A 473 7.55 -12.28 25.02
CA ALA A 473 7.85 -10.87 24.83
C ALA A 473 6.72 -9.93 25.25
N LEU A 474 7.06 -8.84 25.94
CA LEU A 474 6.17 -7.74 26.29
C LEU A 474 6.65 -6.45 25.60
N PHE A 475 5.80 -5.83 24.79
CA PHE A 475 6.07 -4.58 24.09
C PHE A 475 5.50 -3.39 24.87
N LEU A 476 6.38 -2.66 25.56
CA LEU A 476 6.09 -1.40 26.26
C LEU A 476 6.48 -0.22 25.37
N MET A 477 5.65 0.05 24.37
CA MET A 477 5.87 1.10 23.38
C MET A 477 4.51 1.54 22.82
N PRO A 478 4.42 2.63 22.03
CA PRO A 478 3.16 3.00 21.42
C PRO A 478 2.61 1.84 20.60
N CYS A 479 1.29 1.66 20.61
CA CYS A 479 0.63 0.58 19.90
C CYS A 479 1.05 0.53 18.41
N HIS A 480 1.01 -0.68 17.84
CA HIS A 480 1.30 -0.91 16.42
C HIS A 480 2.63 -0.30 15.93
N SER A 481 3.63 -0.21 16.80
CA SER A 481 4.99 0.23 16.44
C SER A 481 5.78 -0.85 15.72
N THR A 482 5.34 -2.11 15.77
CA THR A 482 5.90 -3.26 15.07
C THR A 482 4.79 -4.03 14.35
N PRO A 483 5.12 -4.84 13.32
CA PRO A 483 4.24 -5.93 12.89
C PRO A 483 3.94 -6.90 14.04
N TRP A 484 3.06 -7.88 13.79
CA TRP A 484 2.70 -8.86 14.82
C TRP A 484 2.88 -10.30 14.34
N ARG A 485 1.81 -11.10 14.29
CA ARG A 485 1.89 -12.54 14.06
C ARG A 485 2.45 -12.89 12.70
N SER A 486 2.14 -12.09 11.68
CA SER A 486 2.71 -12.24 10.33
C SER A 486 4.24 -12.22 10.29
N HIS A 487 4.88 -11.70 11.34
CA HIS A 487 6.34 -11.62 11.47
C HIS A 487 6.89 -12.39 12.69
N LEU A 488 6.07 -12.69 13.71
CA LEU A 488 6.48 -13.59 14.80
C LEU A 488 6.37 -15.07 14.40
N VAL A 489 5.43 -15.39 13.50
CA VAL A 489 5.17 -16.72 12.89
C VAL A 489 4.70 -17.80 13.88
N TYR A 490 5.41 -18.05 14.98
CA TYR A 490 5.18 -19.20 15.86
C TYR A 490 4.12 -18.93 16.95
N PRO A 491 2.98 -19.63 17.02
CA PRO A 491 1.92 -19.37 18.01
C PRO A 491 2.40 -19.43 19.46
N GLY A 492 3.32 -20.34 19.77
CA GLY A 492 3.94 -20.45 21.10
C GLY A 492 4.92 -19.32 21.44
N LEU A 493 5.33 -18.50 20.45
CA LEU A 493 5.97 -17.20 20.72
C LEU A 493 4.86 -16.24 21.14
N ARG A 494 4.48 -16.35 22.41
CA ARG A 494 3.41 -15.56 23.02
C ARG A 494 3.94 -14.18 23.34
N ALA A 495 3.28 -13.15 22.83
CA ALA A 495 3.66 -11.78 23.06
C ALA A 495 2.46 -10.93 23.48
N TYR A 496 2.73 -9.84 24.21
CA TYR A 496 1.74 -8.83 24.59
C TYR A 496 2.22 -7.45 24.18
N ALA A 497 1.32 -6.58 23.72
CA ALA A 497 1.62 -5.19 23.38
C ALA A 497 0.54 -4.27 23.92
N LEU A 498 0.94 -3.04 24.29
CA LEU A 498 0.00 -2.00 24.70
C LEU A 498 -0.98 -1.67 23.57
N THR A 499 -2.26 -1.57 23.92
CA THR A 499 -3.34 -1.29 22.99
C THR A 499 -3.62 0.22 22.88
N CYS A 500 -4.18 0.63 21.75
CA CYS A 500 -4.68 1.98 21.52
C CYS A 500 -6.10 1.93 20.95
N GLU A 501 -6.95 1.14 21.59
CA GLU A 501 -8.33 1.02 21.17
C GLU A 501 -8.99 2.41 21.29
N PRO A 502 -9.71 2.89 20.26
CA PRO A 502 -10.40 4.17 20.36
C PRO A 502 -11.53 4.10 21.39
N PRO A 503 -12.02 5.24 21.91
CA PRO A 503 -13.10 5.26 22.88
C PRO A 503 -14.47 4.99 22.25
N LEU A 504 -14.71 3.76 21.82
CA LEU A 504 -15.87 3.33 21.03
C LEU A 504 -17.21 3.44 21.77
N HIS A 505 -17.18 3.47 23.10
CA HIS A 505 -18.33 3.50 24.00
C HIS A 505 -18.72 4.91 24.46
N THR A 506 -17.89 5.91 24.19
CA THR A 506 -18.15 7.31 24.57
C THR A 506 -18.82 8.08 23.44
N GLU A 507 -19.77 8.96 23.77
CA GLU A 507 -20.43 9.82 22.80
C GLU A 507 -19.46 10.90 22.26
N PRO A 508 -19.57 11.31 20.98
CA PRO A 508 -18.76 12.39 20.42
C PRO A 508 -18.97 13.72 21.16
N ASN A 509 -17.93 14.57 21.21
CA ASN A 509 -17.96 15.90 21.82
C ASN A 509 -18.34 15.91 23.32
N THR A 510 -18.02 14.84 24.05
CA THR A 510 -18.16 14.76 25.51
C THR A 510 -16.82 14.97 26.20
N LEU A 511 -16.86 15.45 27.44
CA LEU A 511 -15.65 15.59 28.27
C LEU A 511 -14.96 14.24 28.50
N GLU A 512 -15.73 13.16 28.60
CA GLU A 512 -15.21 11.78 28.69
C GLU A 512 -14.40 11.39 27.44
N ARG A 513 -14.91 11.73 26.24
CA ARG A 513 -14.22 11.49 24.97
C ARG A 513 -12.92 12.29 24.85
N GLU A 514 -12.92 13.54 25.32
CA GLU A 514 -11.74 14.42 25.28
C GLU A 514 -10.65 13.99 26.27
N ASN A 515 -11.05 13.49 27.45
CA ASN A 515 -10.15 13.01 28.49
C ASN A 515 -9.76 11.53 28.35
N TYR A 516 -10.23 10.86 27.29
CA TYR A 516 -9.91 9.46 27.08
C TYR A 516 -8.40 9.23 26.94
N ARG A 517 -7.91 8.19 27.62
CA ARG A 517 -6.53 7.71 27.57
C ARG A 517 -6.54 6.23 27.28
N ASP A 518 -5.95 5.85 26.15
CA ASP A 518 -5.78 4.44 25.81
C ASP A 518 -4.70 3.77 26.68
N GLU A 519 -4.52 2.45 26.54
CA GLU A 519 -3.58 1.70 27.39
C GLU A 519 -2.13 2.16 27.18
N ALA A 520 -1.75 2.49 25.95
CA ALA A 520 -0.42 3.04 25.68
C ALA A 520 -0.26 4.43 26.29
N ASP A 521 -1.25 5.31 26.14
CA ASP A 521 -1.21 6.65 26.74
C ASP A 521 -1.13 6.59 28.28
N ARG A 522 -1.89 5.71 28.95
CA ARG A 522 -1.82 5.54 30.41
C ARG A 522 -0.44 5.10 30.90
N PHE A 523 0.21 4.20 30.16
CA PHE A 523 1.59 3.81 30.45
C PHE A 523 2.56 4.99 30.34
N TYR A 524 2.45 5.81 29.30
CA TYR A 524 3.32 6.97 29.12
C TYR A 524 3.01 8.13 30.08
N ASP A 525 1.76 8.25 30.53
CA ASP A 525 1.35 9.26 31.52
C ASP A 525 1.89 8.92 32.92
N ASN A 526 1.82 7.65 33.36
CA ASN A 526 2.27 7.21 34.68
C ASN A 526 2.85 5.78 34.66
N PRO A 527 4.12 5.58 34.26
CA PRO A 527 4.67 4.26 33.94
C PRO A 527 4.78 3.32 35.14
N ILE A 528 5.25 3.80 36.30
CA ILE A 528 5.44 2.93 37.48
C ILE A 528 4.07 2.46 38.03
N PRO A 529 3.09 3.35 38.32
CA PRO A 529 1.78 2.91 38.76
C PRO A 529 1.06 2.01 37.74
N PHE A 530 1.21 2.30 36.45
CA PHE A 530 0.65 1.46 35.40
C PHE A 530 1.24 0.03 35.45
N LEU A 531 2.55 -0.10 35.59
CA LEU A 531 3.20 -1.41 35.67
C LEU A 531 2.82 -2.17 36.95
N THR A 532 2.81 -1.52 38.11
CA THR A 532 2.55 -2.18 39.40
C THR A 532 1.07 -2.54 39.62
N SER A 533 0.16 -1.68 39.18
CA SER A 533 -1.26 -1.75 39.57
C SER A 533 -2.16 -2.22 38.43
N GLU A 534 -1.88 -1.77 37.19
CA GLU A 534 -2.68 -2.14 36.02
C GLU A 534 -2.13 -3.40 35.36
N LEU A 535 -0.92 -3.34 34.80
CA LEU A 535 -0.41 -4.36 33.86
C LEU A 535 0.01 -5.68 34.52
N PHE A 536 0.58 -5.61 35.72
CA PHE A 536 0.99 -6.76 36.52
C PHE A 536 0.21 -6.89 37.83
N GLY A 537 -0.69 -5.94 38.09
CA GLY A 537 -1.48 -5.88 39.32
C GLY A 537 -2.79 -6.66 39.23
N LEU A 538 -3.73 -6.27 40.08
CA LEU A 538 -5.03 -6.96 40.21
C LEU A 538 -5.93 -6.76 38.97
N GLU A 539 -5.78 -5.64 38.26
CA GLU A 539 -6.62 -5.33 37.10
C GLU A 539 -6.28 -6.25 35.91
N LYS A 540 -5.01 -6.61 35.78
CA LYS A 540 -4.51 -7.51 34.74
C LYS A 540 -3.32 -8.30 35.28
N PRO A 541 -3.50 -9.57 35.68
CA PRO A 541 -2.40 -10.38 36.18
C PRO A 541 -1.60 -10.96 35.00
N LEU A 542 -0.91 -10.12 34.24
CA LEU A 542 -0.06 -10.58 33.15
C LEU A 542 1.13 -11.37 33.72
N ALA A 543 1.45 -12.53 33.12
CA ALA A 543 2.63 -13.29 33.51
C ALA A 543 3.90 -12.47 33.25
N ALA A 544 4.91 -12.61 34.11
CA ALA A 544 6.17 -11.92 33.92
C ALA A 544 6.85 -12.38 32.62
N PRO A 545 7.26 -11.46 31.73
CA PRO A 545 7.79 -11.82 30.42
C PRO A 545 9.25 -12.26 30.50
N ARG A 546 9.73 -13.03 29.52
CA ARG A 546 11.17 -13.22 29.31
C ARG A 546 11.83 -11.95 28.80
N TYR A 547 11.24 -11.35 27.77
CA TYR A 547 11.77 -10.14 27.15
C TYR A 547 10.81 -8.97 27.30
N ILE A 548 11.34 -7.80 27.64
CA ILE A 548 10.65 -6.52 27.49
C ILE A 548 11.22 -5.83 26.25
N VAL A 549 10.37 -5.25 25.42
CA VAL A 549 10.73 -4.55 24.19
C VAL A 549 10.18 -3.13 24.25
N GLY A 550 11.01 -2.15 23.95
CA GLY A 550 10.64 -0.73 24.07
C GLY A 550 11.66 0.17 23.38
N PHE A 551 11.36 1.46 23.32
CA PHE A 551 12.34 2.47 22.92
C PHE A 551 13.18 2.88 24.13
N ASP A 552 14.43 3.27 23.91
CA ASP A 552 15.41 3.58 24.96
C ASP A 552 14.92 4.60 26.00
N GLY A 553 14.00 5.48 25.63
CA GLY A 553 13.34 6.42 26.54
C GLY A 553 12.64 5.78 27.75
N ILE A 554 12.24 4.50 27.69
CA ILE A 554 11.58 3.82 28.82
C ILE A 554 12.56 3.17 29.81
N GLU A 555 13.85 3.08 29.48
CA GLU A 555 14.85 2.40 30.30
C GLU A 555 14.86 2.87 31.77
N PRO A 556 14.82 4.19 32.08
CA PRO A 556 14.81 4.64 33.46
C PRO A 556 13.60 4.12 34.24
N TRP A 557 12.43 4.04 33.59
CA TRP A 557 11.20 3.56 34.21
C TRP A 557 11.27 2.05 34.49
N LEU A 558 11.90 1.27 33.63
CA LEU A 558 12.13 -0.15 33.90
C LEU A 558 13.08 -0.35 35.09
N GLN A 559 14.14 0.47 35.18
CA GLN A 559 15.08 0.42 36.29
C GLN A 559 14.46 0.80 37.63
N ASP A 560 13.48 1.70 37.63
CA ASP A 560 12.72 2.04 38.84
C ASP A 560 11.64 0.99 39.15
N PHE A 561 10.99 0.43 38.14
CA PHE A 561 10.00 -0.63 38.32
C PHE A 561 10.58 -1.88 38.97
N VAL A 562 11.75 -2.37 38.55
CA VAL A 562 12.39 -3.56 39.15
C VAL A 562 12.76 -3.40 40.64
N LYS A 563 12.77 -2.16 41.15
CA LYS A 563 13.01 -1.87 42.57
C LYS A 563 11.72 -1.97 43.41
N THR A 564 10.54 -2.03 42.79
CA THR A 564 9.28 -2.08 43.54
C THR A 564 9.01 -3.48 44.10
N PRO A 565 8.25 -3.60 45.20
CA PRO A 565 7.88 -4.89 45.78
C PRO A 565 7.10 -5.77 44.80
N GLU A 566 6.26 -5.17 43.94
CA GLU A 566 5.43 -5.88 42.96
C GLU A 566 6.30 -6.55 41.89
N ALA A 567 7.31 -5.84 41.38
CA ALA A 567 8.26 -6.42 40.43
C ALA A 567 9.08 -7.56 41.07
N GLN A 568 9.54 -7.37 42.32
CA GLN A 568 10.26 -8.40 43.05
C GLN A 568 9.41 -9.64 43.33
N ALA A 569 8.11 -9.46 43.61
CA ALA A 569 7.16 -10.56 43.77
C ALA A 569 6.97 -11.38 42.49
N LEU A 570 7.19 -10.77 41.32
CA LEU A 570 7.22 -11.45 40.02
C LEU A 570 8.58 -12.11 39.69
N GLY A 571 9.60 -11.94 40.53
CA GLY A 571 10.98 -12.35 40.24
C GLY A 571 11.75 -11.40 39.32
N LEU A 572 11.21 -10.21 39.01
CA LEU A 572 11.86 -9.18 38.20
C LEU A 572 12.81 -8.35 39.05
N ILE A 573 14.03 -8.86 39.28
CA ILE A 573 15.04 -8.19 40.12
C ILE A 573 15.88 -7.18 39.31
N GLN A 574 16.07 -7.44 38.02
CA GLN A 574 16.85 -6.61 37.11
C GLN A 574 16.38 -6.80 35.68
N VAL A 575 16.63 -5.80 34.84
CA VAL A 575 16.48 -5.89 33.38
C VAL A 575 17.84 -5.65 32.73
N ARG A 576 18.20 -6.45 31.73
CA ARG A 576 19.50 -6.34 31.04
C ARG A 576 19.29 -6.20 29.54
N PRO A 577 19.81 -5.14 28.90
CA PRO A 577 19.67 -5.00 27.44
C PRO A 577 20.47 -6.10 26.74
N VAL A 578 19.79 -6.94 25.96
CA VAL A 578 20.38 -8.05 25.19
C VAL A 578 20.42 -7.77 23.69
N TRP A 579 19.63 -6.82 23.21
CA TRP A 579 19.64 -6.39 21.81
C TRP A 579 19.33 -4.90 21.70
N LYS A 580 19.95 -4.22 20.72
CA LYS A 580 19.70 -2.82 20.39
C LYS A 580 19.61 -2.64 18.87
N GLY A 581 18.53 -2.01 18.41
CA GLY A 581 18.29 -1.68 17.01
C GLY A 581 18.26 -0.18 16.76
N PHE A 582 18.92 0.27 15.70
CA PHE A 582 18.81 1.65 15.22
C PHE A 582 17.42 1.89 14.60
N ASN A 583 16.70 2.95 15.02
CA ASN A 583 15.36 3.27 14.51
C ASN A 583 15.34 4.47 13.54
N GLY A 584 16.49 5.06 13.21
CA GLY A 584 16.56 6.30 12.44
C GLY A 584 17.04 7.48 13.27
N LEU A 585 17.12 8.63 12.60
CA LEU A 585 17.65 9.87 13.20
C LEU A 585 16.60 10.65 13.98
N PHE A 586 15.32 10.51 13.61
CA PHE A 586 14.21 11.20 14.24
C PHE A 586 12.91 10.40 14.05
N ASN A 587 11.93 10.70 14.88
CA ASN A 587 10.55 10.26 14.74
C ASN A 587 9.63 11.41 15.15
N GLU A 588 8.50 11.56 14.48
CA GLU A 588 7.46 12.53 14.81
C GLU A 588 6.80 12.28 16.17
N ASP A 589 6.72 11.01 16.60
CA ASP A 589 6.29 10.64 17.95
C ASP A 589 7.53 10.45 18.83
N TRP A 590 7.70 11.31 19.83
CA TRP A 590 8.83 11.25 20.76
C TRP A 590 8.92 9.90 21.49
N ARG A 591 7.78 9.22 21.67
CA ARG A 591 7.70 7.89 22.31
C ARG A 591 8.32 6.78 21.44
N ARG A 592 8.51 7.04 20.14
CA ARG A 592 9.16 6.16 19.16
C ARG A 592 10.58 6.61 18.78
N SER A 593 11.10 7.63 19.47
CA SER A 593 12.44 8.15 19.23
C SER A 593 13.52 7.25 19.86
N GLY A 594 14.75 7.39 19.38
CA GLY A 594 15.90 6.65 19.91
C GLY A 594 16.02 5.20 19.40
N LYS A 595 16.83 4.41 20.10
CA LYS A 595 17.06 3.00 19.76
C LYS A 595 15.91 2.15 20.30
N MET A 596 15.53 1.12 19.56
CA MET A 596 14.69 0.06 20.12
C MET A 596 15.57 -0.93 20.85
N ILE A 597 15.17 -1.35 22.04
CA ILE A 597 15.95 -2.23 22.92
C ILE A 597 15.08 -3.43 23.30
N VAL A 598 15.73 -4.60 23.38
CA VAL A 598 15.17 -5.78 24.04
C VAL A 598 15.93 -5.99 25.34
N TRP A 599 15.20 -6.06 26.44
CA TRP A 599 15.70 -6.37 27.77
C TRP A 599 15.31 -7.78 28.17
N ASP A 600 16.29 -8.56 28.63
CA ASP A 600 16.07 -9.82 29.33
C ASP A 600 15.74 -9.54 30.80
N THR A 601 14.67 -10.14 31.28
CA THR A 601 14.18 -10.00 32.65
C THR A 601 14.91 -10.91 33.65
N GLY A 602 15.64 -11.91 33.16
CA GLY A 602 16.37 -12.88 33.99
C GLY A 602 15.48 -13.91 34.69
N ILE A 603 14.16 -13.93 34.43
CA ILE A 603 13.22 -14.86 35.06
C ILE A 603 13.43 -16.29 34.56
N TYR A 604 13.78 -16.44 33.28
CA TYR A 604 13.83 -17.73 32.62
C TYR A 604 15.26 -18.16 32.32
N GLY A 605 15.79 -19.11 33.10
CA GLY A 605 17.18 -19.60 33.00
C GLY A 605 17.44 -20.71 31.97
N ASN A 606 16.44 -21.13 31.19
CA ASN A 606 16.52 -22.24 30.23
C ASN A 606 17.14 -21.86 28.87
N ALA A 607 17.68 -20.65 28.71
CA ALA A 607 18.32 -20.24 27.46
C ALA A 607 19.64 -20.99 27.27
N PRO A 608 19.86 -21.70 26.13
CA PRO A 608 21.17 -22.24 25.79
C PRO A 608 22.25 -21.14 25.79
N PRO A 609 23.53 -21.45 25.99
CA PRO A 609 24.60 -20.46 25.82
C PRO A 609 24.54 -19.83 24.43
N ALA A 610 24.77 -18.51 24.35
CA ALA A 610 24.81 -17.81 23.08
C ALA A 610 25.90 -18.43 22.19
N ARG A 611 25.63 -18.58 20.89
CA ARG A 611 26.71 -18.92 19.96
C ARG A 611 27.73 -17.78 20.03
N GLU A 612 28.96 -18.07 20.43
CA GLU A 612 30.07 -17.13 20.30
C GLU A 612 30.11 -16.68 18.84
N SER A 613 29.90 -15.38 18.63
CA SER A 613 29.70 -14.75 17.32
C SER A 613 31.00 -14.67 16.53
#